data_AF-A0A447NGL6-F1
#
_entry.id   AF-A0A447NGL6-F1
#
_cell.length_a   1.000
_cell.length_b   1.000
_cell.length_c   1.000
_cell.angle_alpha   90.00
_cell.angle_beta   90.00
_cell.angle_gamma   90.00
#
_symmetry.space_group_name_H-M   'P 1'
#
loop_
_entity.id
_entity.type
_entity.pdbx_description
1 polymer ?
#
loop_
_entity_poly.entity_id
_entity_poly.type
_entity_poly.pdbx_seq_one_letter_code
_entity_poly.pdbx_strand_id
1 'polypeptide(L)'
;MKPTFIRWVAIAALLAGGTFSAAANPPVAPPVSYGVEEDVFHPVRATQGMVASVDAMATQVGVDILKQGGNAVDAAVAVGYALAVTHPQAGNLGGGGFMLLRTKDGATTAIDFREMAPAAATRDMFLDDQGNADAKKSLTSHLASGTPGTVAGFSLALEKYGTMPLNKVVRPAMKLAEEGFVVNDALADDLKTYGSEVIPNHENSKAIFWKDGEPLKKGDKLVQKNLAKSLEMIAENGPDAFYKGRLLTRLPEKCRRTAV
;
A
#
# COMPACT_ATOMS: atom_id res chain seq x y z
N MET A 1 53.93 54.79 -28.41
CA MET A 1 52.93 53.71 -28.57
C MET A 1 51.57 54.33 -28.81
N LYS A 2 50.89 54.02 -29.94
CA LYS A 2 49.56 54.57 -30.23
C LYS A 2 48.53 54.02 -29.22
N PRO A 3 47.68 54.87 -28.60
CA PRO A 3 46.82 54.50 -27.47
C PRO A 3 45.75 53.45 -27.80
N THR A 4 45.57 53.10 -29.07
CA THR A 4 44.65 52.06 -29.54
C THR A 4 45.19 50.64 -29.33
N PHE A 5 46.50 50.41 -29.44
CA PHE A 5 47.05 49.04 -29.35
C PHE A 5 47.00 48.48 -27.92
N ILE A 6 47.25 49.32 -26.92
CA ILE A 6 47.19 48.95 -25.50
C ILE A 6 45.75 48.58 -25.08
N ARG A 7 44.74 49.24 -25.69
CA ARG A 7 43.33 49.00 -25.40
C ARG A 7 42.85 47.63 -25.87
N TRP A 8 43.36 47.15 -27.00
CA TRP A 8 43.03 45.80 -27.52
C TRP A 8 43.74 44.69 -26.75
N VAL A 9 44.97 44.91 -26.27
CA VAL A 9 45.69 43.95 -25.41
C VAL A 9 45.01 43.81 -24.04
N ALA A 10 44.51 44.91 -23.47
CA ALA A 10 43.78 44.87 -22.20
C ALA A 10 42.43 44.11 -22.30
N ILE A 11 41.72 44.24 -23.42
CA ILE A 11 40.45 43.52 -23.65
C ILE A 11 40.69 42.02 -23.88
N ALA A 12 41.77 41.65 -24.59
CA ALA A 12 42.15 40.24 -24.76
C ALA A 12 42.58 39.58 -23.44
N ALA A 13 43.27 40.31 -22.55
CA ALA A 13 43.65 39.80 -21.24
C ALA A 13 42.46 39.64 -20.27
N LEU A 14 41.42 40.48 -20.40
CA LEU A 14 40.19 40.38 -19.61
C LEU A 14 39.27 39.23 -20.06
N LEU A 15 39.35 38.81 -21.33
CA LEU A 15 38.60 37.66 -21.84
C LEU A 15 39.31 36.31 -21.63
N ALA A 16 40.61 36.33 -21.33
CA ALA A 16 41.39 35.13 -20.99
C ALA A 16 41.39 34.81 -19.48
N GLY A 17 40.72 35.61 -18.66
CA GLY A 17 40.42 35.32 -17.26
C GLY A 17 39.39 34.20 -17.12
N GLY A 18 39.68 33.04 -17.72
CA GLY A 18 38.93 31.82 -17.51
C GLY A 18 38.98 31.49 -16.04
N THR A 19 37.85 31.65 -15.36
CA THR A 19 37.62 31.04 -14.05
C THR A 19 37.74 29.54 -14.25
N PHE A 20 38.93 28.98 -14.02
CA PHE A 20 39.07 27.58 -13.67
C PHE A 20 38.41 27.43 -12.30
N SER A 21 37.09 27.28 -12.30
CA SER A 21 36.45 26.58 -11.19
C SER A 21 37.03 25.17 -11.23
N ALA A 22 38.03 24.93 -10.38
CA ALA A 22 38.35 23.57 -9.98
C ALA A 22 37.04 23.00 -9.44
N ALA A 23 36.36 22.18 -10.24
CA ALA A 23 35.23 21.42 -9.77
C ALA A 23 35.80 20.55 -8.64
N ALA A 24 35.54 20.95 -7.40
CA ALA A 24 35.91 20.14 -6.25
C ALA A 24 35.24 18.79 -6.48
N ASN A 25 36.05 17.72 -6.54
CA ASN A 25 35.49 16.38 -6.62
C ASN A 25 34.48 16.23 -5.48
N PRO A 26 33.26 15.74 -5.77
CA PRO A 26 32.29 15.54 -4.71
C PRO A 26 32.93 14.66 -3.63
N PRO A 27 32.72 14.98 -2.34
CA PRO A 27 33.30 14.19 -1.26
C PRO A 27 32.90 12.73 -1.44
N VAL A 28 33.88 11.84 -1.32
CA VAL A 28 33.66 10.39 -1.39
C VAL A 28 32.70 10.02 -0.27
N ALA A 29 31.61 9.31 -0.61
CA ALA A 29 30.64 8.87 0.38
C ALA A 29 31.34 7.98 1.43
N PRO A 30 31.07 8.17 2.73
CA PRO A 30 31.65 7.33 3.78
C PRO A 30 31.21 5.86 3.61
N PRO A 31 31.95 4.90 4.18
CA PRO A 31 31.58 3.49 4.11
C PRO A 31 30.26 3.23 4.83
N VAL A 32 29.46 2.31 4.27
CA VAL A 32 28.21 1.82 4.87
C VAL A 32 28.53 0.70 5.86
N SER A 33 27.89 0.71 7.04
CA SER A 33 27.88 -0.42 7.98
C SER A 33 26.64 -1.28 7.76
N TYR A 34 26.82 -2.60 7.69
CA TYR A 34 25.74 -3.59 7.60
C TYR A 34 25.37 -4.22 8.96
N GLY A 35 26.02 -3.77 10.05
CA GLY A 35 25.79 -4.25 11.41
C GLY A 35 26.96 -5.09 11.95
N VAL A 36 27.39 -4.78 13.17
CA VAL A 36 28.38 -5.52 13.96
C VAL A 36 27.79 -5.94 15.32
N GLU A 37 28.51 -6.77 16.08
CA GLU A 37 28.03 -7.26 17.38
C GLU A 37 28.06 -6.17 18.46
N GLU A 38 28.87 -5.13 18.27
CA GLU A 38 28.99 -3.98 19.17
C GLU A 38 27.87 -2.93 18.99
N ASP A 39 27.04 -3.06 17.96
CA ASP A 39 25.94 -2.13 17.71
C ASP A 39 24.83 -2.27 18.77
N VAL A 40 24.18 -1.17 19.16
CA VAL A 40 23.07 -1.19 20.13
C VAL A 40 21.82 -1.90 19.58
N PHE A 41 21.60 -1.81 18.26
CA PHE A 41 20.44 -2.39 17.58
C PHE A 41 20.92 -3.32 16.48
N HIS A 42 20.47 -4.57 16.52
CA HIS A 42 20.85 -5.56 15.54
C HIS A 42 19.72 -5.80 14.52
N PRO A 43 20.02 -5.73 13.21
CA PRO A 43 19.04 -6.10 12.20
C PRO A 43 18.77 -7.61 12.24
N VAL A 44 17.55 -8.00 11.84
CA VAL A 44 17.28 -9.40 11.50
C VAL A 44 18.15 -9.79 10.30
N ARG A 45 18.73 -11.00 10.31
CA ARG A 45 19.61 -11.51 9.25
C ARG A 45 19.00 -12.72 8.56
N ALA A 46 19.11 -12.78 7.24
CA ALA A 46 18.72 -13.93 6.41
C ALA A 46 19.67 -14.07 5.22
N THR A 47 19.83 -15.28 4.68
CA THR A 47 20.78 -15.59 3.60
C THR A 47 20.13 -15.78 2.23
N GLN A 48 18.80 -15.83 2.15
CA GLN A 48 18.06 -16.11 0.91
C GLN A 48 17.02 -15.02 0.60
N GLY A 49 15.94 -14.96 1.38
CA GLY A 49 14.85 -14.00 1.20
C GLY A 49 14.39 -13.44 2.54
N MET A 50 13.83 -12.23 2.52
CA MET A 50 13.34 -11.53 3.69
C MET A 50 12.05 -10.79 3.35
N VAL A 51 11.11 -10.77 4.30
CA VAL A 51 9.90 -9.96 4.24
C VAL A 51 9.84 -9.15 5.53
N ALA A 52 9.52 -7.87 5.42
CA ALA A 52 9.24 -7.01 6.54
C ALA A 52 7.85 -6.39 6.34
N SER A 53 6.98 -6.52 7.32
CA SER A 53 5.67 -5.87 7.32
C SER A 53 5.22 -5.55 8.75
N VAL A 54 4.14 -4.79 8.88
CA VAL A 54 3.57 -4.37 10.17
C VAL A 54 2.95 -5.53 10.96
N ASP A 55 2.62 -6.64 10.29
CA ASP A 55 1.95 -7.80 10.90
C ASP A 55 2.80 -9.06 10.81
N ALA A 56 2.87 -9.81 11.92
CA ALA A 56 3.69 -11.01 12.00
C ALA A 56 3.14 -12.14 11.10
N MET A 57 1.81 -12.31 11.04
CA MET A 57 1.20 -13.35 10.21
C MET A 57 1.37 -13.05 8.72
N ALA A 58 1.14 -11.80 8.30
CA ALA A 58 1.38 -11.39 6.92
C ALA A 58 2.86 -11.52 6.52
N THR A 59 3.79 -11.16 7.40
CA THR A 59 5.22 -11.40 7.20
C THR A 59 5.51 -12.88 6.96
N GLN A 60 4.93 -13.77 7.79
CA GLN A 60 5.12 -15.20 7.64
C GLN A 60 4.52 -15.73 6.33
N VAL A 61 3.35 -15.24 5.90
CA VAL A 61 2.76 -15.58 4.59
C VAL A 61 3.74 -15.25 3.46
N GLY A 62 4.35 -14.06 3.48
CA GLY A 62 5.34 -13.68 2.46
C GLY A 62 6.57 -14.58 2.48
N VAL A 63 7.12 -14.87 3.67
CA VAL A 63 8.26 -15.79 3.83
C VAL A 63 7.92 -17.18 3.28
N ASP A 64 6.72 -17.68 3.55
CA ASP A 64 6.29 -18.99 3.09
C ASP A 64 6.12 -19.04 1.57
N ILE A 65 5.67 -17.96 0.94
CA ILE A 65 5.62 -17.85 -0.53
C ILE A 65 7.03 -17.86 -1.13
N LEU A 66 7.98 -17.14 -0.53
CA LEU A 66 9.39 -17.18 -0.97
C LEU A 66 9.97 -18.60 -0.83
N LYS A 67 9.69 -19.30 0.29
CA LYS A 67 10.10 -20.70 0.50
C LYS A 67 9.47 -21.68 -0.50
N GLN A 68 8.27 -21.37 -0.99
CA GLN A 68 7.58 -22.14 -2.03
C GLN A 68 8.11 -21.84 -3.45
N GLY A 69 9.13 -21.00 -3.58
CA GLY A 69 9.75 -20.65 -4.86
C GLY A 69 9.13 -19.45 -5.55
N GLY A 70 8.22 -18.72 -4.89
CA GLY A 70 7.69 -17.46 -5.40
C GLY A 70 8.77 -16.38 -5.38
N ASN A 71 8.66 -15.42 -6.29
CA ASN A 71 9.56 -14.27 -6.33
C ASN A 71 9.11 -13.15 -5.38
N ALA A 72 9.84 -12.03 -5.36
CA ALA A 72 9.52 -10.88 -4.52
C ALA A 72 8.12 -10.28 -4.78
N VAL A 73 7.65 -10.31 -6.03
CA VAL A 73 6.31 -9.81 -6.42
C VAL A 73 5.22 -10.77 -5.95
N ASP A 74 5.43 -12.08 -6.12
CA ASP A 74 4.49 -13.11 -5.60
C ASP A 74 4.31 -12.97 -4.09
N ALA A 75 5.43 -12.83 -3.35
CA ALA A 75 5.42 -12.65 -1.91
C ALA A 75 4.77 -11.32 -1.51
N ALA A 76 5.07 -10.21 -2.20
CA ALA A 76 4.47 -8.91 -1.91
C ALA A 76 2.95 -8.91 -2.11
N VAL A 77 2.45 -9.53 -3.18
CA VAL A 77 1.01 -9.67 -3.43
C VAL A 77 0.35 -10.55 -2.36
N ALA A 78 0.97 -11.67 -1.99
CA ALA A 78 0.44 -12.53 -0.93
C ALA A 78 0.39 -11.82 0.44
N VAL A 79 1.43 -11.05 0.78
CA VAL A 79 1.47 -10.20 1.97
C VAL A 79 0.35 -9.16 1.92
N GLY A 80 0.15 -8.50 0.78
CA GLY A 80 -0.92 -7.52 0.59
C GLY A 80 -2.31 -8.09 0.84
N TYR A 81 -2.61 -9.27 0.27
CA TYR A 81 -3.86 -9.98 0.56
C TYR A 81 -3.96 -10.43 2.02
N ALA A 82 -2.87 -10.89 2.63
CA ALA A 82 -2.87 -11.28 4.05
C ALA A 82 -3.17 -10.08 4.96
N LEU A 83 -2.54 -8.92 4.71
CA LEU A 83 -2.81 -7.68 5.44
C LEU A 83 -4.25 -7.20 5.25
N ALA A 84 -4.86 -7.41 4.08
CA ALA A 84 -6.28 -7.15 3.86
C ALA A 84 -7.22 -7.94 4.79
N VAL A 85 -6.69 -8.96 5.48
CA VAL A 85 -7.40 -9.78 6.46
C VAL A 85 -6.91 -9.51 7.88
N THR A 86 -5.60 -9.51 8.11
CA THR A 86 -5.00 -9.45 9.45
C THR A 86 -4.77 -8.02 9.96
N HIS A 87 -4.72 -7.05 9.05
CA HIS A 87 -4.41 -5.66 9.35
C HIS A 87 -5.52 -4.71 8.81
N PRO A 88 -6.80 -4.88 9.19
CA PRO A 88 -7.95 -4.20 8.56
C PRO A 88 -7.97 -2.67 8.72
N GLN A 89 -7.18 -2.11 9.65
CA GLN A 89 -6.99 -0.65 9.77
C GLN A 89 -6.31 -0.01 8.54
N ALA A 90 -5.58 -0.77 7.72
CA ALA A 90 -4.92 -0.22 6.52
C ALA A 90 -4.72 -1.23 5.37
N GLY A 91 -4.47 -2.50 5.67
CA GLY A 91 -4.48 -3.55 4.68
C GLY A 91 -5.89 -3.70 4.11
N ASN A 92 -6.02 -3.71 2.78
CA ASN A 92 -7.33 -3.53 2.17
C ASN A 92 -7.48 -4.22 0.82
N LEU A 93 -8.75 -4.49 0.46
CA LEU A 93 -9.19 -4.66 -0.93
C LEU A 93 -9.98 -3.43 -1.42
N GLY A 94 -10.51 -2.63 -0.49
CA GLY A 94 -11.40 -1.50 -0.73
C GLY A 94 -10.73 -0.12 -0.80
N GLY A 95 -9.41 -0.07 -0.87
CA GLY A 95 -8.64 1.17 -1.06
C GLY A 95 -7.68 1.05 -2.25
N GLY A 96 -6.51 1.67 -2.13
CA GLY A 96 -5.48 1.69 -3.17
C GLY A 96 -4.08 1.93 -2.61
N GLY A 97 -3.12 2.18 -3.50
CA GLY A 97 -1.73 2.39 -3.09
C GLY A 97 -0.74 2.39 -4.25
N PHE A 98 0.51 2.09 -3.92
CA PHE A 98 1.63 2.09 -4.85
C PHE A 98 2.53 0.89 -4.61
N MET A 99 3.19 0.41 -5.66
CA MET A 99 4.25 -0.59 -5.57
C MET A 99 5.46 -0.09 -6.36
N LEU A 100 6.62 -0.01 -5.70
CA LEU A 100 7.89 0.18 -6.38
C LEU A 100 8.60 -1.16 -6.47
N LEU A 101 9.02 -1.55 -7.66
CA LEU A 101 9.73 -2.80 -7.86
C LEU A 101 11.00 -2.59 -8.68
N ARG A 102 12.03 -3.33 -8.30
CA ARG A 102 13.31 -3.41 -9.00
C ARG A 102 13.61 -4.87 -9.26
N THR A 103 13.76 -5.23 -10.54
CA THR A 103 14.07 -6.60 -10.96
C THR A 103 15.56 -6.86 -10.83
N LYS A 104 15.95 -8.15 -10.82
CA LYS A 104 17.34 -8.58 -10.61
C LYS A 104 18.31 -8.12 -11.71
N ASP A 105 17.81 -7.86 -12.91
CA ASP A 105 18.53 -7.28 -14.05
C ASP A 105 18.64 -5.75 -13.96
N GLY A 106 18.08 -5.13 -12.92
CA GLY A 106 18.24 -3.72 -12.60
C GLY A 106 17.14 -2.81 -13.14
N ALA A 107 16.15 -3.32 -13.89
CA ALA A 107 15.01 -2.51 -14.30
C ALA A 107 14.19 -2.08 -13.08
N THR A 108 13.66 -0.86 -13.10
CA THR A 108 12.89 -0.28 -11.99
C THR A 108 11.62 0.34 -12.54
N THR A 109 10.50 0.07 -11.90
CA THR A 109 9.20 0.62 -12.26
C THR A 109 8.36 0.86 -11.02
N ALA A 110 7.38 1.74 -11.15
CA ALA A 110 6.31 1.90 -10.20
C ALA A 110 5.00 1.38 -10.80
N ILE A 111 4.12 0.89 -9.93
CA ILE A 111 2.73 0.60 -10.24
C ILE A 111 1.89 1.50 -9.35
N ASP A 112 1.16 2.41 -9.98
CA ASP A 112 0.16 3.25 -9.35
C ASP A 112 -1.19 2.55 -9.43
N PHE A 113 -1.75 2.23 -8.27
CA PHE A 113 -3.09 1.70 -8.11
C PHE A 113 -3.84 2.49 -7.04
N ARG A 114 -3.61 3.81 -7.02
CA ARG A 114 -4.36 4.74 -6.20
C ARG A 114 -5.83 4.72 -6.57
N GLU A 115 -6.69 5.00 -5.60
CA GLU A 115 -8.11 5.15 -5.86
C GLU A 115 -8.37 6.30 -6.84
N MET A 116 -9.34 6.09 -7.72
CA MET A 116 -9.82 7.15 -8.61
C MET A 116 -11.04 7.83 -7.99
N ALA A 117 -11.14 9.15 -8.15
CA ALA A 117 -12.40 9.83 -7.86
C ALA A 117 -13.50 9.27 -8.78
N PRO A 118 -14.70 8.97 -8.24
CA PRO A 118 -15.87 8.64 -9.04
C PRO A 118 -16.13 9.54 -10.24
N ALA A 119 -16.72 9.02 -11.32
CA ALA A 119 -17.11 9.83 -12.47
C ALA A 119 -18.10 10.96 -12.11
N ALA A 120 -18.93 10.75 -11.09
CA ALA A 120 -19.88 11.73 -10.57
C ALA A 120 -19.26 12.70 -9.53
N ALA A 121 -17.97 12.58 -9.21
CA ALA A 121 -17.31 13.48 -8.27
C ALA A 121 -17.22 14.90 -8.85
N THR A 122 -17.40 15.91 -8.00
CA THR A 122 -17.33 17.33 -8.40
C THR A 122 -16.48 18.11 -7.41
N ARG A 123 -15.86 19.20 -7.87
CA ARG A 123 -14.97 20.07 -7.07
C ARG A 123 -15.52 20.41 -5.68
N ASP A 124 -16.81 20.74 -5.60
CA ASP A 124 -17.43 21.30 -4.39
C ASP A 124 -18.28 20.27 -3.61
N MET A 125 -18.17 18.96 -3.91
CA MET A 125 -19.04 17.91 -3.33
C MET A 125 -18.92 17.75 -1.80
N PHE A 126 -17.86 18.31 -1.21
CA PHE A 126 -17.60 18.28 0.23
C PHE A 126 -17.82 19.62 0.93
N LEU A 127 -18.37 20.63 0.25
CA LEU A 127 -18.72 21.90 0.88
C LEU A 127 -20.09 21.80 1.59
N ASP A 128 -20.27 22.55 2.67
CA ASP A 128 -21.56 22.82 3.30
C ASP A 128 -22.31 23.96 2.58
N ASP A 129 -23.50 24.30 3.07
CA ASP A 129 -24.35 25.34 2.48
C ASP A 129 -23.73 26.75 2.57
N GLN A 130 -22.72 26.92 3.42
CA GLN A 130 -21.97 28.16 3.61
C GLN A 130 -20.67 28.19 2.80
N GLY A 131 -20.35 27.11 2.07
CA GLY A 131 -19.15 26.98 1.26
C GLY A 131 -17.90 26.53 2.03
N ASN A 132 -18.04 26.06 3.28
CA ASN A 132 -16.91 25.55 4.07
C ASN A 132 -16.75 24.04 3.88
N ALA A 133 -15.53 23.53 4.01
CA ALA A 133 -15.26 22.10 3.91
C ALA A 133 -15.88 21.30 5.08
N ASP A 134 -16.66 20.28 4.77
CA ASP A 134 -17.25 19.35 5.73
C ASP A 134 -16.44 18.05 5.80
N ALA A 135 -15.63 17.94 6.85
CA ALA A 135 -14.77 16.78 7.10
C ALA A 135 -15.54 15.46 7.23
N LYS A 136 -16.78 15.48 7.75
CA LYS A 136 -17.59 14.24 7.89
C LYS A 136 -17.97 13.69 6.53
N LYS A 137 -18.29 14.55 5.56
CA LYS A 137 -18.57 14.10 4.19
C LYS A 137 -17.35 13.42 3.56
N SER A 138 -16.15 13.97 3.75
CA SER A 138 -14.91 13.46 3.16
C SER A 138 -14.22 12.32 3.94
N LEU A 139 -14.63 12.01 5.17
CA LEU A 139 -13.97 11.00 6.01
C LEU A 139 -14.88 9.82 6.39
N THR A 140 -16.13 10.08 6.79
CA THR A 140 -17.00 9.06 7.41
C THR A 140 -18.31 8.83 6.68
N SER A 141 -18.58 9.59 5.60
CA SER A 141 -19.71 9.35 4.72
C SER A 141 -19.35 8.41 3.57
N HIS A 142 -20.36 7.86 2.89
CA HIS A 142 -20.17 7.06 1.68
C HIS A 142 -19.53 7.84 0.51
N LEU A 143 -19.55 9.18 0.55
CA LEU A 143 -18.90 10.03 -0.46
C LEU A 143 -17.37 10.07 -0.30
N ALA A 144 -16.85 9.65 0.86
CA ALA A 144 -15.42 9.64 1.16
C ALA A 144 -14.64 8.58 0.36
N SER A 145 -15.32 7.61 -0.23
CA SER A 145 -14.69 6.48 -0.92
C SER A 145 -14.39 6.79 -2.39
N GLY A 146 -13.12 6.66 -2.78
CA GLY A 146 -12.73 6.52 -4.18
C GLY A 146 -12.95 5.10 -4.72
N THR A 147 -12.87 4.93 -6.03
CA THR A 147 -12.94 3.61 -6.68
C THR A 147 -11.67 2.79 -6.34
N PRO A 148 -11.78 1.62 -5.69
CA PRO A 148 -10.61 0.91 -5.16
C PRO A 148 -9.66 0.38 -6.24
N GLY A 149 -8.35 0.55 -6.03
CA GLY A 149 -7.31 0.13 -6.97
C GLY A 149 -6.51 -1.12 -6.57
N THR A 150 -6.53 -1.53 -5.30
CA THR A 150 -5.61 -2.57 -4.78
C THR A 150 -5.66 -3.89 -5.55
N VAL A 151 -6.85 -4.44 -5.83
CA VAL A 151 -7.00 -5.72 -6.54
C VAL A 151 -6.46 -5.64 -7.97
N ALA A 152 -6.69 -4.51 -8.67
CA ALA A 152 -6.13 -4.27 -10.00
C ALA A 152 -4.61 -4.14 -9.97
N GLY A 153 -4.07 -3.35 -9.04
CA GLY A 153 -2.62 -3.16 -8.88
C GLY A 153 -1.87 -4.46 -8.60
N PHE A 154 -2.39 -5.27 -7.68
CA PHE A 154 -1.82 -6.58 -7.38
C PHE A 154 -1.89 -7.54 -8.56
N SER A 155 -3.01 -7.57 -9.29
CA SER A 155 -3.16 -8.43 -10.46
C SER A 155 -2.21 -8.01 -11.58
N LEU A 156 -2.08 -6.71 -11.85
CA LEU A 156 -1.13 -6.16 -12.84
C LEU A 156 0.31 -6.50 -12.48
N ALA A 157 0.69 -6.32 -11.21
CA ALA A 157 2.02 -6.68 -10.72
C ALA A 157 2.30 -8.17 -10.90
N LEU A 158 1.37 -9.02 -10.46
CA LEU A 158 1.51 -10.47 -10.49
C LEU A 158 1.54 -11.01 -11.92
N GLU A 159 0.68 -10.51 -12.82
CA GLU A 159 0.65 -10.92 -14.22
C GLU A 159 1.94 -10.57 -14.95
N LYS A 160 2.48 -9.36 -14.72
CA LYS A 160 3.63 -8.86 -15.47
C LYS A 160 4.98 -9.25 -14.88
N TYR A 161 5.06 -9.39 -13.56
CA TYR A 161 6.32 -9.57 -12.83
C TYR A 161 6.30 -10.74 -11.84
N GLY A 162 5.15 -11.35 -11.58
CA GLY A 162 5.02 -12.54 -10.73
C GLY A 162 5.38 -13.83 -11.48
N THR A 163 5.37 -14.94 -10.74
CA THR A 163 5.55 -16.29 -11.27
C THR A 163 4.49 -17.27 -10.79
N MET A 164 3.70 -16.89 -9.79
CA MET A 164 2.61 -17.70 -9.25
C MET A 164 1.24 -17.25 -9.77
N PRO A 165 0.29 -18.17 -9.96
CA PRO A 165 -1.09 -17.80 -10.27
C PRO A 165 -1.76 -17.11 -9.07
N LEU A 166 -2.69 -16.19 -9.34
CA LEU A 166 -3.41 -15.40 -8.32
C LEU A 166 -4.00 -16.27 -7.20
N ASN A 167 -4.58 -17.42 -7.54
CA ASN A 167 -5.18 -18.33 -6.56
C ASN A 167 -4.19 -18.87 -5.52
N LYS A 168 -2.89 -18.97 -5.83
CA LYS A 168 -1.86 -19.44 -4.89
C LYS A 168 -1.51 -18.36 -3.90
N VAL A 169 -1.34 -17.11 -4.37
CA VAL A 169 -0.97 -15.97 -3.52
C VAL A 169 -2.13 -15.46 -2.67
N VAL A 170 -3.39 -15.64 -3.11
CA VAL A 170 -4.59 -15.25 -2.34
C VAL A 170 -4.97 -16.29 -1.27
N ARG A 171 -4.68 -17.57 -1.50
CA ARG A 171 -5.12 -18.68 -0.63
C ARG A 171 -4.75 -18.50 0.85
N PRO A 172 -3.54 -18.04 1.24
CA PRO A 172 -3.22 -17.81 2.64
C PRO A 172 -4.17 -16.82 3.32
N ALA A 173 -4.48 -15.70 2.66
CA ALA A 173 -5.44 -14.71 3.16
C ALA A 173 -6.85 -15.29 3.28
N MET A 174 -7.29 -16.05 2.29
CA MET A 174 -8.60 -16.72 2.32
C MET A 174 -8.72 -17.65 3.53
N LYS A 175 -7.68 -18.45 3.81
CA LYS A 175 -7.62 -19.32 4.99
C LYS A 175 -7.68 -18.53 6.29
N LEU A 176 -6.90 -17.44 6.41
CA LEU A 176 -6.93 -16.56 7.58
C LEU A 176 -8.32 -15.94 7.82
N ALA A 177 -9.03 -15.56 6.74
CA ALA A 177 -10.37 -14.98 6.84
C ALA A 177 -11.43 -16.03 7.19
N GLU A 178 -11.32 -17.24 6.66
CA GLU A 178 -12.27 -18.33 6.85
C GLU A 178 -12.13 -19.00 8.23
N GLU A 179 -10.91 -19.40 8.58
CA GLU A 179 -10.62 -20.09 9.83
C GLU A 179 -10.54 -19.10 10.99
N GLY A 180 -10.20 -17.84 10.71
CA GLY A 180 -9.98 -16.77 11.68
C GLY A 180 -8.62 -16.82 12.37
N PHE A 181 -8.26 -15.71 13.00
CA PHE A 181 -6.99 -15.53 13.72
C PHE A 181 -7.21 -14.85 15.07
N VAL A 182 -6.20 -14.93 15.94
CA VAL A 182 -6.26 -14.33 17.28
C VAL A 182 -5.93 -12.85 17.20
N VAL A 183 -6.80 -12.02 17.75
CA VAL A 183 -6.60 -10.57 17.88
C VAL A 183 -5.42 -10.32 18.81
N ASN A 184 -4.42 -9.58 18.32
CA ASN A 184 -3.23 -9.17 19.08
C ASN A 184 -3.42 -7.79 19.74
N ASP A 185 -2.40 -7.29 20.44
CA ASP A 185 -2.45 -5.96 21.09
C ASP A 185 -2.75 -4.85 20.08
N ALA A 186 -2.03 -4.81 18.95
CA ALA A 186 -2.18 -3.75 17.94
C ALA A 186 -3.62 -3.65 17.42
N LEU A 187 -4.20 -4.78 16.99
CA LEU A 187 -5.56 -4.79 16.47
C LEU A 187 -6.60 -4.49 17.56
N ALA A 188 -6.40 -4.98 18.80
CA ALA A 188 -7.31 -4.67 19.89
C ALA A 188 -7.32 -3.18 20.24
N ASP A 189 -6.14 -2.56 20.28
CA ASP A 189 -5.98 -1.14 20.59
C ASP A 189 -6.55 -0.25 19.47
N ASP A 190 -6.32 -0.62 18.21
CA ASP A 190 -6.87 0.08 17.05
C ASP A 190 -8.40 -0.02 16.98
N LEU A 191 -8.97 -1.21 17.21
CA LEU A 191 -10.41 -1.41 17.28
C LEU A 191 -11.03 -0.57 18.41
N LYS A 192 -10.40 -0.57 19.58
CA LYS A 192 -10.88 0.20 20.73
C LYS A 192 -10.78 1.70 20.51
N THR A 193 -9.68 2.18 19.95
CA THR A 193 -9.40 3.61 19.80
C THR A 193 -10.09 4.19 18.57
N TYR A 194 -9.71 3.73 17.38
CA TYR A 194 -10.20 4.28 16.12
C TYR A 194 -11.46 3.56 15.63
N GLY A 195 -11.53 2.25 15.82
CA GLY A 195 -12.69 1.46 15.41
C GLY A 195 -13.98 1.93 16.08
N SER A 196 -13.92 2.30 17.36
CA SER A 196 -15.08 2.77 18.13
C SER A 196 -15.75 4.02 17.57
N GLU A 197 -15.03 4.83 16.78
CA GLU A 197 -15.57 6.05 16.20
C GLU A 197 -16.49 5.77 14.99
N VAL A 198 -16.27 4.67 14.27
CA VAL A 198 -16.90 4.42 12.95
C VAL A 198 -17.56 3.05 12.82
N ILE A 199 -16.94 1.98 13.30
CA ILE A 199 -17.41 0.60 13.10
C ILE A 199 -18.80 0.35 13.71
N PRO A 200 -19.10 0.73 14.98
CA PRO A 200 -20.40 0.43 15.57
C PRO A 200 -21.57 1.19 14.94
N ASN A 201 -21.29 2.20 14.11
CA ASN A 201 -22.31 2.99 13.39
C ASN A 201 -22.85 2.28 12.14
N HIS A 202 -22.26 1.15 11.74
CA HIS A 202 -22.66 0.37 10.57
C HIS A 202 -22.90 -1.09 10.97
N GLU A 203 -24.13 -1.59 10.76
CA GLU A 203 -24.53 -2.93 11.22
C GLU A 203 -23.63 -4.05 10.68
N ASN A 204 -23.25 -3.97 9.41
CA ASN A 204 -22.40 -4.95 8.75
C ASN A 204 -20.96 -4.96 9.32
N SER A 205 -20.40 -3.79 9.60
CA SER A 205 -19.07 -3.65 10.20
C SER A 205 -19.08 -4.11 11.66
N LYS A 206 -20.10 -3.69 12.43
CA LYS A 206 -20.30 -4.11 13.82
C LYS A 206 -20.44 -5.63 13.94
N ALA A 207 -21.16 -6.27 13.02
CA ALA A 207 -21.33 -7.73 13.03
C ALA A 207 -20.02 -8.53 12.84
N ILE A 208 -18.95 -7.90 12.37
CA ILE A 208 -17.65 -8.53 12.13
C ILE A 208 -16.66 -8.25 13.28
N PHE A 209 -16.56 -7.00 13.70
CA PHE A 209 -15.48 -6.54 14.59
C PHE A 209 -15.94 -6.29 16.05
N TRP A 210 -17.25 -6.39 16.32
CA TRP A 210 -17.83 -6.21 17.66
C TRP A 210 -18.48 -7.50 18.14
N LYS A 211 -18.39 -7.73 19.44
CA LYS A 211 -19.01 -8.86 20.14
C LYS A 211 -19.57 -8.38 21.47
N ASP A 212 -20.83 -8.74 21.76
CA ASP A 212 -21.52 -8.38 23.01
C ASP A 212 -21.51 -6.86 23.33
N GLY A 213 -21.57 -6.03 22.28
CA GLY A 213 -21.59 -4.57 22.40
C GLY A 213 -20.20 -3.90 22.48
N GLU A 214 -19.13 -4.68 22.53
CA GLU A 214 -17.75 -4.23 22.71
C GLU A 214 -16.89 -4.58 21.47
N PRO A 215 -15.81 -3.81 21.18
CA PRO A 215 -14.82 -4.22 20.19
C PRO A 215 -14.19 -5.55 20.61
N LEU A 216 -13.84 -6.39 19.63
CA LEU A 216 -13.04 -7.59 19.88
C LEU A 216 -11.74 -7.21 20.61
N LYS A 217 -11.39 -8.01 21.63
CA LYS A 217 -10.28 -7.76 22.54
C LYS A 217 -9.13 -8.70 22.21
N LYS A 218 -7.93 -8.40 22.70
CA LYS A 218 -6.79 -9.30 22.60
C LYS A 218 -7.16 -10.70 23.10
N GLY A 219 -6.81 -11.72 22.32
CA GLY A 219 -7.13 -13.12 22.61
C GLY A 219 -8.46 -13.60 22.01
N ASP A 220 -9.36 -12.69 21.62
CA ASP A 220 -10.55 -13.07 20.85
C ASP A 220 -10.15 -13.58 19.46
N LYS A 221 -11.03 -14.40 18.88
CA LYS A 221 -10.86 -14.92 17.51
C LYS A 221 -11.69 -14.11 16.52
N LEU A 222 -11.03 -13.43 15.60
CA LEU A 222 -11.68 -12.71 14.49
C LEU A 222 -11.85 -13.64 13.28
N VAL A 223 -13.09 -13.86 12.86
CA VAL A 223 -13.46 -14.64 11.68
C VAL A 223 -14.20 -13.74 10.70
N GLN A 224 -13.82 -13.76 9.41
CA GLN A 224 -14.31 -12.84 8.40
C GLN A 224 -14.90 -13.60 7.19
N LYS A 225 -15.95 -14.41 7.41
CA LYS A 225 -16.52 -15.31 6.39
C LYS A 225 -16.92 -14.60 5.08
N ASN A 226 -17.46 -13.40 5.17
CA ASN A 226 -17.85 -12.61 3.98
C ASN A 226 -16.61 -12.18 3.17
N LEU A 227 -15.52 -11.82 3.85
CA LEU A 227 -14.25 -11.50 3.19
C LEU A 227 -13.61 -12.75 2.60
N ALA A 228 -13.64 -13.88 3.30
CA ALA A 228 -13.19 -15.17 2.78
C ALA A 228 -13.91 -15.52 1.46
N LYS A 229 -15.24 -15.35 1.40
CA LYS A 229 -16.01 -15.58 0.17
C LYS A 229 -15.64 -14.61 -0.96
N SER A 230 -15.25 -13.38 -0.62
CA SER A 230 -14.79 -12.40 -1.61
C SER A 230 -13.42 -12.77 -2.17
N LEU A 231 -12.50 -13.21 -1.30
CA LEU A 231 -11.17 -13.71 -1.68
C LEU A 231 -11.28 -14.97 -2.53
N GLU A 232 -12.19 -15.89 -2.21
CA GLU A 232 -12.48 -17.07 -3.02
C GLU A 232 -12.93 -16.68 -4.44
N MET A 233 -13.89 -15.74 -4.57
CA MET A 233 -14.34 -15.26 -5.88
C MET A 233 -13.22 -14.63 -6.70
N ILE A 234 -12.31 -13.87 -6.06
CA ILE A 234 -11.14 -13.26 -6.72
C ILE A 234 -10.14 -14.35 -7.14
N ALA A 235 -9.88 -15.34 -6.29
CA ALA A 235 -8.99 -16.45 -6.59
C ALA A 235 -9.49 -17.30 -7.76
N GLU A 236 -10.81 -17.49 -7.88
CA GLU A 236 -11.43 -18.31 -8.93
C GLU A 236 -11.62 -17.55 -10.25
N ASN A 237 -12.04 -16.28 -10.19
CA ASN A 237 -12.51 -15.53 -11.36
C ASN A 237 -11.61 -14.33 -11.70
N GLY A 238 -10.48 -14.17 -11.00
CA GLY A 238 -9.54 -13.07 -11.24
C GLY A 238 -10.05 -11.71 -10.73
N PRO A 239 -9.34 -10.61 -11.08
CA PRO A 239 -9.69 -9.25 -10.65
C PRO A 239 -11.08 -8.81 -11.14
N ASP A 240 -11.57 -9.35 -12.26
CA ASP A 240 -12.91 -9.04 -12.78
C ASP A 240 -14.03 -9.40 -11.80
N ALA A 241 -13.81 -10.35 -10.88
CA ALA A 241 -14.74 -10.64 -9.79
C ALA A 241 -15.05 -9.40 -8.94
N PHE A 242 -14.05 -8.55 -8.73
CA PHE A 242 -14.12 -7.34 -7.93
C PHE A 242 -14.72 -6.17 -8.74
N TYR A 243 -14.27 -5.97 -9.98
CA TYR A 243 -14.61 -4.80 -10.79
C TYR A 243 -15.87 -4.93 -11.65
N LYS A 244 -16.23 -6.16 -12.05
CA LYS A 244 -17.35 -6.44 -12.98
C LYS A 244 -18.32 -7.48 -12.44
N GLY A 245 -17.91 -8.23 -11.42
CA GLY A 245 -18.64 -9.36 -10.88
C GLY A 245 -19.64 -9.01 -9.79
N ARG A 246 -20.14 -10.06 -9.12
CA ARG A 246 -21.14 -9.95 -8.03
C ARG A 246 -20.65 -9.14 -6.84
N LEU A 247 -19.34 -8.95 -6.64
CA LEU A 247 -18.82 -8.10 -5.56
C LEU A 247 -19.22 -6.63 -5.76
N LEU A 248 -19.20 -6.13 -7.00
CA LEU A 248 -19.67 -4.78 -7.31
C LEU A 248 -21.15 -4.60 -6.94
N THR A 249 -21.99 -5.62 -7.15
CA THR A 249 -23.42 -5.57 -6.81
C THR A 249 -23.70 -5.50 -5.30
N ARG A 250 -22.72 -5.87 -4.46
CA ARG A 250 -22.83 -5.83 -3.00
C ARG A 250 -22.41 -4.48 -2.39
N LEU A 251 -21.86 -3.56 -3.18
CA LEU A 251 -21.59 -2.20 -2.72
C LEU A 251 -22.93 -1.45 -2.45
N PRO A 252 -22.97 -0.57 -1.45
CA PRO A 252 -24.14 0.30 -1.23
C PRO A 252 -24.53 1.01 -2.54
N GLU A 253 -25.83 1.17 -2.80
CA GLU A 253 -26.31 1.75 -4.06
C GLU A 253 -25.72 3.13 -4.35
N LYS A 254 -25.52 3.95 -3.31
CA LYS A 254 -24.83 5.25 -3.42
C LYS A 254 -23.39 5.13 -3.93
N CYS A 255 -22.66 4.09 -3.55
CA CYS A 255 -21.32 3.80 -4.04
C CYS A 255 -21.35 3.19 -5.45
N ARG A 256 -22.38 2.40 -5.79
CA ARG A 256 -22.52 1.83 -7.14
C ARG A 256 -22.79 2.89 -8.22
N ARG A 257 -23.57 3.92 -7.89
CA ARG A 257 -23.85 5.04 -8.82
C ARG A 257 -22.63 5.92 -9.10
N THR A 258 -21.56 5.73 -8.34
CA THR A 258 -20.32 6.53 -8.41
C THR A 258 -19.11 5.68 -8.84
N ALA A 259 -19.17 4.35 -8.75
CA ALA A 259 -18.02 3.45 -9.00
C ALA A 259 -17.65 3.24 -10.48
N VAL A 260 -18.37 3.84 -11.43
CA VAL A 260 -18.09 3.76 -12.89
C VAL A 260 -18.16 5.15 -13.50
#